data_AF-X1KIH3-F1
#
_entry.id   AF-X1KIH3-F1
#
_cell.length_a   1.000
_cell.length_b   1.000
_cell.length_c   1.000
_cell.angle_alpha   90.00
_cell.angle_beta   90.00
_cell.angle_gamma   90.00
#
_symmetry.space_group_name_H-M   'P 1'
#
loop_
_entity.id
_entity.type
_entity.pdbx_description
1 polymer ?
#
loop_
_entity_poly.entity_id
_entity_poly.type
_entity_poly.pdbx_seq_one_letter_code
_entity_poly.pdbx_strand_id
1 'polypeptide(L)'
;MIYSKYISTKIETYAITPLQTVLKVTRGLVYKVEIDFPPGPSGLLKVQIYDGGHQLWPSTPGEYFITDGYCISFDDTLLKLVAPFQFDIYTWNEDEEHPHGVTIRIGMVSSELYMARFLPTFGYKELRRVIAEETALQEKEREAVIAEPFSWMTED
;
A
#
# COMPACT_ATOMS: atom_id res chain seq x y z
N MET A 1 -7.03 0.90 4.18
CA MET A 1 -7.56 -0.39 3.68
C MET A 1 -6.40 -1.20 3.13
N ILE A 2 -6.39 -2.51 3.34
CA ILE A 2 -5.34 -3.39 2.81
C ILE A 2 -6.01 -4.40 1.88
N TYR A 3 -5.56 -4.44 0.64
CA TYR A 3 -5.97 -5.43 -0.36
C TYR A 3 -4.93 -6.54 -0.39
N SER A 4 -5.35 -7.79 -0.36
CA SER A 4 -4.45 -8.95 -0.35
C SER A 4 -4.89 -9.98 -1.37
N LYS A 5 -3.93 -10.56 -2.10
CA LYS A 5 -4.16 -11.65 -3.04
C LYS A 5 -3.00 -12.62 -3.02
N TYR A 6 -3.32 -13.88 -2.77
CA TYR A 6 -2.41 -15.00 -3.01
C TYR A 6 -2.53 -15.47 -4.47
N ILE A 7 -1.39 -15.73 -5.09
CA ILE A 7 -1.24 -16.20 -6.46
C ILE A 7 -0.39 -17.45 -6.42
N SER A 8 -0.89 -18.54 -7.01
CA SER A 8 -0.11 -19.76 -7.24
C SER A 8 0.18 -19.88 -8.72
N THR A 9 1.46 -19.81 -9.06
CA THR A 9 1.99 -19.82 -10.41
C THR A 9 2.44 -21.24 -10.74
N LYS A 10 1.77 -21.86 -11.71
CA LYS A 10 2.05 -23.24 -12.12
C LYS A 10 3.40 -23.34 -12.83
N ILE A 11 3.96 -24.55 -12.82
CA ILE A 11 4.98 -24.97 -13.78
C ILE A 11 4.45 -24.72 -15.21
N GLU A 12 5.32 -24.43 -16.18
CA GLU A 12 4.98 -24.03 -17.57
C GLU A 12 4.47 -22.60 -17.79
N THR A 13 4.69 -21.68 -16.85
CA THR A 13 4.47 -20.25 -17.09
C THR A 13 5.80 -19.60 -17.46
N TYR A 14 5.87 -18.99 -18.65
CA TYR A 14 7.09 -18.39 -19.17
C TYR A 14 6.94 -16.87 -19.31
N ALA A 15 8.06 -16.16 -19.45
CA ALA A 15 8.05 -14.71 -19.64
C ALA A 15 7.20 -14.25 -20.84
N ILE A 16 7.07 -15.08 -21.88
CA ILE A 16 6.25 -14.80 -23.07
C ILE A 16 4.76 -15.12 -22.87
N THR A 17 4.43 -15.96 -21.89
CA THR A 17 3.07 -16.39 -21.55
C THR A 17 2.87 -16.36 -20.04
N PRO A 18 3.01 -15.17 -19.40
CA PRO A 18 2.90 -15.05 -17.96
C PRO A 18 1.46 -15.24 -17.49
N LEU A 19 1.30 -15.73 -16.27
CA LEU A 19 0.00 -15.77 -15.60
C LEU A 19 -0.38 -14.36 -15.17
N GLN A 20 -1.44 -13.82 -15.79
CA GLN A 20 -2.05 -12.55 -15.40
C GLN A 20 -3.12 -12.77 -14.31
N THR A 21 -2.99 -12.05 -13.19
CA THR A 21 -3.98 -12.01 -12.12
C THR A 21 -4.40 -10.57 -11.85
N VAL A 22 -5.71 -10.32 -11.78
CA VAL A 22 -6.26 -8.99 -11.50
C VAL A 22 -6.51 -8.82 -10.00
N LEU A 23 -5.91 -7.79 -9.41
CA LEU A 23 -6.21 -7.34 -8.04
C LEU A 23 -7.14 -6.13 -8.10
N LYS A 24 -8.43 -6.34 -7.80
CA LYS A 24 -9.41 -5.25 -7.72
C LYS A 24 -9.20 -4.43 -6.46
N VAL A 25 -9.16 -3.11 -6.62
CA VAL A 25 -8.98 -2.14 -5.55
C VAL A 25 -10.05 -1.05 -5.63
N THR A 26 -10.05 -0.11 -4.68
CA THR A 26 -10.88 1.08 -4.76
C THR A 26 -10.06 2.30 -5.21
N ARG A 27 -10.76 3.37 -5.56
CA ARG A 27 -10.15 4.69 -5.75
C ARG A 27 -9.42 5.13 -4.47
N GLY A 28 -8.19 5.62 -4.59
CA GLY A 28 -7.41 6.11 -3.45
C GLY A 28 -5.92 6.27 -3.71
N LEU A 29 -5.19 6.62 -2.66
CA LEU A 29 -3.73 6.67 -2.61
C LEU A 29 -3.19 5.32 -2.14
N VAL A 30 -2.30 4.70 -2.90
CA VAL A 30 -1.42 3.65 -2.40
C VAL A 30 -0.41 4.29 -1.47
N TYR A 31 -0.25 3.76 -0.26
CA TYR A 31 0.75 4.21 0.70
C TYR A 31 1.80 3.14 1.03
N LYS A 32 1.50 1.86 0.74
CA LYS A 32 2.37 0.74 1.05
C LYS A 32 2.15 -0.43 0.11
N VAL A 33 3.24 -1.08 -0.30
CA VAL A 33 3.24 -2.27 -1.14
C VAL A 33 4.09 -3.34 -0.47
N GLU A 34 3.55 -4.55 -0.38
CA GLU A 34 4.27 -5.72 0.11
C GLU A 34 4.10 -6.88 -0.86
N ILE A 35 5.21 -7.54 -1.19
CA ILE A 35 5.29 -8.69 -2.06
C ILE A 35 6.04 -9.77 -1.29
N ASP A 36 5.28 -10.75 -0.83
CA ASP A 36 5.72 -11.75 0.12
C ASP A 36 5.91 -13.10 -0.58
N PHE A 37 7.18 -13.51 -0.65
CA PHE A 37 7.57 -14.79 -1.24
C PHE A 37 7.76 -15.81 -0.10
N PRO A 38 6.93 -16.85 -0.02
CA PRO A 38 7.20 -17.96 0.88
C PRO A 38 8.54 -18.62 0.51
N PRO A 39 9.17 -19.35 1.44
CA PRO A 39 10.38 -20.10 1.12
C PRO A 39 10.09 -21.21 0.09
N GLY A 40 11.01 -21.42 -0.85
CA GLY A 40 10.90 -22.43 -1.90
C GLY A 40 11.24 -21.94 -3.31
N PRO A 41 10.78 -20.75 -3.76
CA PRO A 41 10.98 -20.29 -5.13
C PRO A 41 12.42 -20.15 -5.57
N SER A 42 13.38 -19.95 -4.65
CA SER A 42 14.81 -19.86 -4.96
C SER A 42 15.15 -18.84 -6.07
N GLY A 43 14.34 -17.77 -6.19
CA GLY A 43 14.49 -16.75 -7.25
C GLY A 43 13.92 -17.13 -8.63
N LEU A 44 13.24 -18.26 -8.78
CA LEU A 44 12.63 -18.74 -10.03
C LEU A 44 11.23 -18.18 -10.27
N LEU A 45 10.53 -17.76 -9.21
CA LEU A 45 9.26 -17.05 -9.32
C LEU A 45 9.51 -15.56 -9.56
N LYS A 46 8.98 -15.06 -10.66
CA LYS A 46 9.12 -13.66 -11.10
C LYS A 46 7.79 -12.95 -11.02
N VAL A 47 7.80 -11.71 -10.55
CA VAL A 47 6.59 -10.92 -10.32
C VAL A 47 6.75 -9.51 -10.88
N GLN A 48 5.73 -9.05 -11.62
CA GLN A 48 5.58 -7.68 -12.08
C GLN A 48 4.16 -7.19 -11.81
N ILE A 49 4.02 -5.90 -11.52
CA ILE A 49 2.74 -5.25 -11.24
C ILE A 49 2.56 -4.08 -12.20
N TYR A 50 1.41 -4.05 -12.88
CA TYR A 50 1.06 -3.09 -13.91
C TYR A 50 -0.20 -2.32 -13.52
N ASP A 51 -0.29 -1.11 -14.07
CA ASP A 51 -1.52 -0.34 -14.11
C ASP A 51 -1.76 0.20 -15.52
N GLY A 52 -2.93 -0.10 -16.09
CA GLY A 52 -3.32 0.42 -17.42
C GLY A 52 -2.36 0.06 -18.55
N GLY A 53 -1.65 -1.06 -18.45
CA GLY A 53 -0.62 -1.50 -19.41
C GLY A 53 0.77 -0.91 -19.19
N HIS A 54 0.94 -0.04 -18.20
CA HIS A 54 2.26 0.47 -17.79
C HIS A 54 2.81 -0.35 -16.62
N GLN A 55 4.09 -0.74 -16.71
CA GLN A 55 4.77 -1.42 -15.62
C GLN A 55 5.02 -0.45 -14.47
N LEU A 56 4.36 -0.69 -13.35
CA LEU A 56 4.44 0.18 -12.18
C LEU A 56 5.56 -0.27 -11.24
N TRP A 57 5.57 -1.57 -10.90
CA TRP A 57 6.58 -2.16 -10.04
C TRP A 57 7.11 -3.50 -10.60
N PRO A 58 8.45 -3.68 -10.68
CA PRO A 58 9.47 -2.65 -10.45
C PRO A 58 9.39 -1.56 -11.53
N SER A 59 9.80 -0.33 -11.22
CA SER A 59 9.62 0.80 -12.14
C SER A 59 10.60 0.78 -13.32
N THR A 60 11.65 -0.03 -13.26
CA THR A 60 12.53 -0.30 -14.41
C THR A 60 11.80 -1.23 -15.39
N PRO A 61 11.49 -0.78 -16.62
CA PRO A 61 10.74 -1.59 -17.57
C PRO A 61 11.47 -2.90 -17.91
N GLY A 62 10.74 -4.02 -17.90
CA GLY A 62 11.28 -5.35 -18.20
C GLY A 62 11.91 -6.07 -17.01
N GLU A 63 12.24 -5.35 -15.94
CA GLU A 63 12.73 -5.97 -14.69
C GLU A 63 11.58 -6.57 -13.89
N TYR A 64 11.89 -7.44 -12.94
CA TYR A 64 10.92 -8.17 -12.13
C TYR A 64 11.44 -8.41 -10.72
N PHE A 65 10.52 -8.61 -9.77
CA PHE A 65 10.90 -8.98 -8.42
C PHE A 65 11.17 -10.48 -8.33
N ILE A 66 12.29 -10.83 -7.69
CA ILE A 66 12.68 -12.19 -7.32
C ILE A 66 13.19 -12.19 -5.89
N THR A 67 12.72 -13.14 -5.08
CA THR A 67 13.31 -13.44 -3.76
C THR A 67 13.03 -14.89 -3.39
N ASP A 68 13.50 -15.30 -2.21
CA ASP A 68 13.21 -16.60 -1.62
C ASP A 68 13.05 -16.43 -0.10
N GLY A 69 11.85 -16.74 0.43
CA GLY A 69 11.56 -16.60 1.86
C GLY A 69 11.65 -15.16 2.38
N TYR A 70 11.44 -14.15 1.53
CA TYR A 70 11.53 -12.74 1.89
C TYR A 70 10.31 -11.94 1.43
N CYS A 71 9.97 -10.92 2.22
CA CYS A 71 8.92 -9.98 1.90
C CYS A 71 9.53 -8.65 1.45
N ILE A 72 9.43 -8.34 0.17
CA ILE A 72 9.75 -6.99 -0.34
C ILE A 72 8.66 -6.05 0.14
N SER A 73 9.03 -5.05 0.94
CA SER A 73 8.11 -4.04 1.46
C SER A 73 8.68 -2.65 1.20
N PHE A 74 7.87 -1.78 0.59
CA PHE A 74 8.22 -0.37 0.37
C PHE A 74 6.97 0.52 0.39
N ASP A 75 7.21 1.80 0.64
CA ASP A 75 6.17 2.82 0.62
C ASP A 75 6.18 3.52 -0.75
N ASP A 76 4.99 3.81 -1.28
CA ASP A 76 4.80 4.55 -2.53
C ASP A 76 3.63 5.52 -2.33
N THR A 77 3.50 6.54 -3.18
CA THR A 77 2.44 7.55 -3.14
C THR A 77 1.63 7.59 -4.43
N LEU A 78 1.42 6.45 -5.08
CA LEU A 78 0.63 6.35 -6.30
C LEU A 78 -0.84 6.71 -6.07
N LEU A 79 -1.36 7.65 -6.87
CA LEU A 79 -2.77 8.06 -6.86
C LEU A 79 -3.59 7.27 -7.90
N LYS A 80 -4.42 6.34 -7.43
CA LYS A 80 -5.39 5.60 -8.26
C LYS A 80 -6.72 6.33 -8.30
N LEU A 81 -6.83 7.35 -9.14
CA LEU A 81 -8.04 8.19 -9.24
C LEU A 81 -8.97 7.82 -10.39
N VAL A 82 -8.44 7.18 -11.44
CA VAL A 82 -9.15 6.87 -12.67
C VAL A 82 -9.33 5.35 -12.81
N ALA A 83 -10.48 4.96 -13.35
CA ALA A 83 -10.79 3.58 -13.68
C ALA A 83 -9.87 3.06 -14.81
N PRO A 84 -9.57 1.75 -14.87
CA PRO A 84 -10.07 0.69 -14.00
C PRO A 84 -9.42 0.70 -12.61
N PHE A 85 -10.20 0.44 -11.55
CA PHE A 85 -9.67 0.33 -10.17
C PHE A 85 -9.13 -1.07 -9.93
N GLN A 86 -8.04 -1.39 -10.61
CA GLN A 86 -7.35 -2.67 -10.49
C GLN A 86 -5.84 -2.49 -10.70
N PHE A 87 -5.10 -3.50 -10.28
CA PHE A 87 -3.72 -3.74 -10.68
C PHE A 87 -3.64 -5.08 -11.39
N ASP A 88 -2.87 -5.12 -12.48
CA ASP A 88 -2.63 -6.34 -13.25
C ASP A 88 -1.29 -6.91 -12.81
N ILE A 89 -1.31 -8.10 -12.22
CA ILE A 89 -0.13 -8.76 -11.69
C ILE A 89 0.25 -9.87 -12.65
N TYR A 90 1.47 -9.81 -13.16
CA TYR A 90 2.05 -10.84 -14.02
C TYR A 90 3.04 -11.65 -13.20
N THR A 91 2.86 -12.98 -13.25
CA THR A 91 3.75 -13.91 -12.58
C THR A 91 4.14 -15.02 -13.54
N TRP A 92 5.37 -15.47 -13.47
CA TRP A 92 5.80 -16.67 -14.17
C TRP A 92 6.88 -17.39 -13.38
N ASN A 93 6.96 -18.68 -13.59
CA ASN A 93 7.79 -19.58 -12.83
C ASN A 93 8.70 -20.37 -13.77
N GLU A 94 10.01 -20.22 -13.58
CA GLU A 94 11.03 -20.93 -14.35
C GLU A 94 11.42 -22.28 -13.74
N ASP A 95 10.78 -22.69 -12.65
CA ASP A 95 10.91 -24.03 -12.07
C ASP A 95 10.16 -25.08 -12.91
N GLU A 96 10.79 -26.24 -13.09
CA GLU A 96 10.28 -27.38 -13.87
C GLU A 96 9.54 -28.42 -13.00
N GLU A 97 9.75 -28.41 -11.68
CA GLU A 97 9.29 -29.45 -10.77
C GLU A 97 8.16 -28.95 -9.85
N HIS A 98 8.23 -27.71 -9.38
CA HIS A 98 7.37 -27.21 -8.32
C HIS A 98 6.63 -25.91 -8.67
N PRO A 99 5.30 -25.85 -8.41
CA PRO A 99 4.57 -24.59 -8.50
C PRO A 99 4.94 -23.68 -7.32
N HIS A 100 5.11 -22.39 -7.61
CA HIS A 100 5.45 -21.40 -6.59
C HIS A 100 4.30 -20.45 -6.30
N GLY A 101 4.31 -19.87 -5.11
CA GLY A 101 3.28 -18.95 -4.65
C GLY A 101 3.86 -17.58 -4.31
N VAL A 102 3.05 -16.53 -4.42
CA VAL A 102 3.37 -15.19 -3.91
C VAL A 102 2.11 -14.55 -3.33
N THR A 103 2.28 -13.80 -2.25
CA THR A 103 1.20 -12.96 -1.69
C THR A 103 1.51 -11.50 -1.94
N ILE A 104 0.60 -10.79 -2.59
CA ILE A 104 0.71 -9.35 -2.81
C ILE A 104 -0.28 -8.63 -1.92
N ARG A 105 0.21 -7.63 -1.18
CA ARG A 105 -0.59 -6.78 -0.31
C ARG A 105 -0.38 -5.32 -0.68
N ILE A 106 -1.47 -4.59 -0.92
CA ILE A 106 -1.44 -3.17 -1.25
C ILE A 106 -2.27 -2.40 -0.22
N GLY A 107 -1.59 -1.55 0.54
CA GLY A 107 -2.19 -0.59 1.44
C GLY A 107 -2.66 0.64 0.69
N MET A 108 -3.96 0.94 0.76
CA MET A 108 -4.54 2.14 0.18
C MET A 108 -5.41 2.92 1.17
N VAL A 109 -5.46 4.23 0.98
CA VAL A 109 -6.33 5.15 1.71
C VAL A 109 -7.18 5.96 0.75
N SER A 110 -8.47 6.10 1.05
CA SER A 110 -9.43 6.91 0.30
C SER A 110 -9.82 8.21 1.02
N SER A 111 -9.49 8.34 2.30
CA SER A 111 -9.78 9.54 3.10
C SER A 111 -8.79 10.66 2.78
N GLU A 112 -9.30 11.85 2.46
CA GLU A 112 -8.46 13.03 2.14
C GLU A 112 -7.51 13.41 3.28
N LEU A 113 -7.96 13.32 4.53
CA LEU A 113 -7.12 13.62 5.70
C LEU A 113 -5.91 12.68 5.78
N TYR A 114 -6.13 11.39 5.50
CA TYR A 114 -5.04 10.42 5.43
C TYR A 114 -4.15 10.63 4.22
N MET A 115 -4.69 11.04 3.07
CA MET A 115 -3.90 11.38 1.90
C MET A 115 -3.00 12.60 2.17
N ALA A 116 -3.51 13.61 2.88
CA ALA A 116 -2.75 14.82 3.25
C ALA A 116 -1.53 14.52 4.13
N ARG A 117 -1.52 13.40 4.88
CA ARG A 117 -0.35 12.93 5.62
C ARG A 117 0.83 12.58 4.71
N PHE A 118 0.55 11.99 3.55
CA PHE A 118 1.57 11.53 2.60
C PHE A 118 1.82 12.55 1.48
N LEU A 119 0.79 13.31 1.10
CA LEU A 119 0.82 14.33 0.06
C LEU A 119 0.20 15.64 0.58
N PRO A 120 0.93 16.47 1.35
CA PRO A 120 0.35 17.65 2.00
C PRO A 120 -0.15 18.72 1.02
N THR A 121 0.33 18.72 -0.22
CA THR A 121 -0.23 19.55 -1.30
C THR A 121 -1.63 19.08 -1.73
N PHE A 122 -1.88 17.78 -1.68
CA PHE A 122 -3.16 17.15 -1.97
C PHE A 122 -4.01 17.09 -0.69
N GLY A 123 -4.79 18.14 -0.41
CA GLY A 123 -5.63 18.23 0.80
C GLY A 123 -5.19 19.30 1.81
N TYR A 124 -4.27 20.19 1.43
CA TYR A 124 -3.73 21.27 2.27
C TYR A 124 -4.80 22.10 3.01
N LYS A 125 -5.95 22.34 2.37
CA LYS A 125 -7.06 23.13 2.94
C LYS A 125 -7.71 22.40 4.12
N GLU A 126 -8.03 21.13 3.94
CA GLU A 126 -8.66 20.31 4.98
C GLU A 126 -7.69 20.05 6.13
N LEU A 127 -6.41 19.77 5.83
CA LEU A 127 -5.39 19.60 6.85
C LEU A 127 -5.24 20.86 7.72
N ARG A 128 -5.20 22.05 7.10
CA ARG A 128 -5.16 23.32 7.84
C ARG A 128 -6.39 23.53 8.72
N ARG A 129 -7.58 23.13 8.25
CA ARG A 129 -8.82 23.24 9.04
C ARG A 129 -8.75 22.40 10.31
N VAL A 130 -8.37 21.12 10.18
CA VAL A 130 -8.28 20.20 11.32
C VAL A 130 -7.22 20.66 12.33
N ILE A 131 -6.04 21.09 11.86
CA ILE A 131 -5.01 21.61 12.75
C ILE A 131 -5.53 22.83 13.54
N ALA A 132 -6.24 23.75 12.87
CA ALA A 132 -6.79 24.92 13.53
C ALA A 132 -7.84 24.56 14.60
N GLU A 133 -8.73 23.60 14.29
CA GLU A 133 -9.74 23.09 15.23
C GLU A 133 -9.09 22.46 16.48
N GLU A 134 -8.09 21.59 16.29
CA GLU A 134 -7.35 20.94 17.38
C GLU A 134 -6.57 21.95 18.24
N THR A 135 -5.91 22.93 17.61
CA THR A 135 -5.20 23.98 18.36
C THR A 135 -6.15 24.82 19.22
N ALA A 136 -7.36 25.11 18.71
CA ALA A 136 -8.35 25.87 19.47
C ALA A 136 -8.92 25.06 20.64
N LEU A 137 -9.07 23.74 20.49
CA LEU A 137 -9.47 22.86 21.58
C LEU A 137 -8.38 22.79 22.65
N GLN A 138 -7.13 22.58 22.24
CA GLN A 138 -5.98 22.58 23.16
C GLN A 138 -5.82 23.90 23.90
N GLU A 139 -6.07 25.04 23.25
CA GLU A 139 -5.99 26.34 23.91
C GLU A 139 -7.08 26.49 24.97
N LYS A 140 -8.32 26.06 24.69
CA LYS A 140 -9.41 26.02 25.68
C LYS A 140 -9.10 25.08 26.85
N GLU A 141 -8.56 23.90 26.56
CA GLU A 141 -8.14 22.94 27.59
C GLU A 141 -7.00 23.52 28.44
N ARG A 142 -6.02 24.16 27.81
CA ARG A 142 -4.92 24.85 28.51
C ARG A 142 -5.44 25.97 29.39
N GLU A 143 -6.37 26.79 28.90
CA GLU A 143 -7.01 27.86 29.67
C GLU A 143 -7.81 27.29 30.85
N ALA A 144 -8.54 26.19 30.67
CA ALA A 144 -9.25 25.51 31.74
C ALA A 144 -8.30 24.96 32.81
N VAL A 145 -7.17 24.36 32.40
CA VAL A 145 -6.13 23.87 33.32
C VAL A 145 -5.42 25.02 34.05
N ILE A 146 -5.19 26.16 33.38
CA ILE A 146 -4.61 27.35 34.03
C ILE A 146 -5.60 27.98 35.01
N ALA A 147 -6.90 27.98 34.68
CA ALA A 147 -7.96 28.50 35.53
C ALA A 147 -8.20 27.61 36.76
N GLU A 148 -8.14 26.29 36.58
CA GLU A 148 -8.34 25.29 37.64
C GLU A 148 -7.17 24.28 37.71
N PRO A 149 -5.97 24.71 38.14
CA PRO A 149 -4.76 23.89 38.11
C PRO A 149 -4.79 22.67 39.05
N PHE A 150 -5.74 22.64 39.99
CA PHE A 150 -5.88 21.58 40.99
C PHE A 150 -7.33 21.09 41.13
N SER A 151 -8.08 20.97 40.03
CA SER A 151 -9.45 20.44 40.06
C SER A 151 -9.58 19.02 40.66
N TRP A 152 -8.47 18.27 40.70
CA TRP A 152 -8.36 16.95 41.34
C TRP A 152 -8.08 16.99 42.86
N MET A 153 -7.86 18.18 43.47
CA MET A 153 -7.69 18.35 44.93
C MET A 153 -8.99 18.71 45.66
N THR A 154 -10.09 18.96 44.94
CA THR A 154 -11.38 19.41 45.52
C THR A 154 -12.38 18.28 45.81
N GLU A 155 -12.00 17.02 45.61
CA GLU A 155 -12.79 15.87 46.03
C GLU A 155 -12.34 15.40 47.44
N ASP A 156 -12.98 15.95 48.47
CA ASP A 156 -13.05 15.40 49.84
C ASP A 156 -14.36 14.62 50.03
#